data_AF-A0A8T1CQ85-F1
#
_entry.id   AF-A0A8T1CQ85-F1
#
_cell.length_a   1.000
_cell.length_b   1.000
_cell.length_c   1.000
_cell.angle_alpha   90.00
_cell.angle_beta   90.00
_cell.angle_gamma   90.00
#
_symmetry.space_group_name_H-M   'P 1'
#
loop_
_entity.id
_entity.type
_entity.pdbx_description
1 polymer ?
#
loop_
_entity_poly.entity_id
_entity_poly.type
_entity_poly.pdbx_seq_one_letter_code
_entity_poly.pdbx_strand_id
1 'polypeptide(L)'
;MTMLGQGNGAKLIGYKPHRFMGMAATMQRILDKWPALEAWYQERDANLVREGKVPTGFPSPGWYQHFEQLLSILTPIFPVNKRAQAEDANQVQELLSLYTVRMTALVLDQPIRRYDTKPKTPVFIQPYQLTS
;
A
#
# COMPACT_ATOMS: atom_id res chain seq x y z
N MET A 1 -43.98 26.39 -4.00
CA MET A 1 -43.10 25.28 -4.43
C MET A 1 -41.70 25.64 -3.94
N THR A 2 -41.36 25.17 -2.74
CA THR A 2 -40.21 25.63 -1.96
C THR A 2 -39.06 24.65 -2.17
N MET A 3 -37.99 25.10 -2.81
CA MET A 3 -36.76 24.34 -3.03
C MET A 3 -36.05 24.14 -1.70
N LEU A 4 -36.15 22.93 -1.13
CA LEU A 4 -35.44 22.53 0.08
C LEU A 4 -34.08 21.94 -0.29
N GLY A 5 -33.01 22.57 0.22
CA GLY A 5 -31.76 21.91 0.54
C GLY A 5 -30.70 21.84 -0.56
N GLN A 6 -30.11 22.99 -0.95
CA GLN A 6 -28.73 22.97 -1.44
C GLN A 6 -27.80 22.68 -0.25
N GLY A 7 -27.69 21.40 0.10
CA GLY A 7 -26.63 20.91 0.97
C GLY A 7 -25.28 21.17 0.30
N ASN A 8 -24.37 21.79 1.04
CA ASN A 8 -22.98 22.06 0.68
C ASN A 8 -22.14 20.76 0.55
N GLY A 9 -22.68 19.71 -0.07
CA GLY A 9 -22.01 18.41 -0.29
C GLY A 9 -21.02 18.42 -1.44
N ALA A 10 -20.86 19.55 -2.14
CA ALA A 10 -20.05 19.66 -3.35
C ALA A 10 -18.69 20.30 -3.07
N LYS A 11 -17.85 19.61 -2.31
CA LYS A 11 -16.39 19.68 -2.50
C LYS A 11 -15.76 18.49 -1.82
N LEU A 12 -15.70 17.39 -2.59
CA LEU A 12 -14.73 16.34 -2.40
C LEU A 12 -13.37 16.97 -2.07
N ILE A 13 -12.80 16.50 -0.97
CA ILE A 13 -11.42 16.69 -0.51
C ILE A 13 -10.52 16.99 -1.72
N GLY A 14 -9.83 18.14 -1.69
CA GLY A 14 -9.03 18.64 -2.81
C GLY A 14 -8.30 17.54 -3.57
N TYR A 15 -8.75 17.30 -4.81
CA TYR A 15 -8.25 16.31 -5.75
C TYR A 15 -6.72 16.32 -5.84
N LYS A 16 -6.07 15.22 -5.46
CA LYS A 16 -4.64 14.94 -5.67
C LYS A 16 -4.46 13.49 -6.13
N PRO A 17 -4.68 13.19 -7.43
CA PRO A 17 -4.70 11.83 -7.99
C PRO A 17 -3.36 11.08 -7.85
N HIS A 18 -2.27 11.76 -7.49
CA HIS A 18 -0.91 11.23 -7.61
C HIS A 18 -0.33 10.58 -6.35
N ARG A 19 -0.88 10.85 -5.15
CA ARG A 19 -0.15 10.53 -3.90
C ARG A 19 -0.25 9.06 -3.49
N PHE A 20 -1.46 8.50 -3.50
CA PHE A 20 -1.67 7.14 -2.99
C PHE A 20 -1.21 6.06 -3.97
N MET A 21 -1.53 6.21 -5.26
CA MET A 21 -1.01 5.30 -6.29
C MET A 21 0.50 5.43 -6.49
N GLY A 22 1.05 6.64 -6.32
CA GLY A 22 2.50 6.86 -6.31
C GLY A 22 3.18 6.11 -5.18
N MET A 23 2.64 6.16 -3.96
CA MET A 23 3.17 5.43 -2.81
C MET A 23 3.18 3.90 -3.04
N ALA A 24 2.07 3.35 -3.53
CA ALA A 24 1.97 1.92 -3.84
C ALA A 24 2.99 1.47 -4.89
N ALA A 25 3.10 2.22 -5.99
CA ALA A 25 4.07 1.94 -7.05
C ALA A 25 5.51 2.05 -6.54
N THR A 26 5.80 3.01 -5.67
CA THR A 26 7.12 3.14 -5.02
C THR A 26 7.40 1.94 -4.12
N MET A 27 6.45 1.50 -3.29
CA MET A 27 6.61 0.31 -2.44
C MET A 27 6.85 -0.96 -3.25
N GLN A 28 6.06 -1.17 -4.32
CA GLN A 28 6.26 -2.29 -5.24
C GLN A 28 7.68 -2.26 -5.83
N ARG A 29 8.12 -1.11 -6.33
CA ARG A 29 9.47 -0.96 -6.90
C ARG A 29 10.57 -1.22 -5.89
N ILE A 30 10.39 -0.80 -4.63
CA ILE A 30 11.33 -1.09 -3.55
C ILE A 30 11.43 -2.61 -3.34
N LEU A 31 10.29 -3.32 -3.28
CA LEU A 31 10.26 -4.77 -3.13
C LEU A 31 10.87 -5.49 -4.34
N ASP A 32 10.54 -5.07 -5.55
CA ASP A 32 11.08 -5.64 -6.80
C ASP A 32 12.61 -5.49 -6.91
N LYS A 33 13.14 -4.41 -6.34
CA LYS A 33 14.57 -4.08 -6.34
C LYS A 33 15.26 -4.45 -5.04
N TRP A 34 14.58 -5.13 -4.11
CA TRP A 34 15.13 -5.40 -2.79
C TRP A 34 16.48 -6.13 -2.83
N PRO A 35 16.67 -7.22 -3.61
CA PRO A 35 17.98 -7.89 -3.67
C PRO A 35 19.08 -6.99 -4.24
N ALA A 36 18.74 -6.13 -5.19
CA ALA A 36 19.69 -5.18 -5.77
C ALA A 36 20.06 -4.06 -4.78
N LEU A 37 19.09 -3.60 -3.98
CA LEU A 37 19.34 -2.63 -2.91
C LEU A 37 20.25 -3.24 -1.83
N GLU A 38 19.98 -4.47 -1.40
CA GLU A 38 20.81 -5.17 -0.42
C GLU A 38 22.26 -5.33 -0.92
N ALA A 39 22.44 -5.81 -2.15
CA ALA A 39 23.77 -5.95 -2.77
C ALA A 39 24.49 -4.59 -2.88
N TRP A 40 23.80 -3.53 -3.29
CA TRP A 40 24.38 -2.20 -3.39
C TRP A 40 24.84 -1.65 -2.03
N TYR A 41 24.06 -1.86 -0.96
CA TYR A 41 24.46 -1.45 0.38
C TYR A 41 25.65 -2.24 0.91
N GLN A 42 25.70 -3.55 0.64
CA GLN A 42 26.85 -4.40 1.02
C GLN A 42 28.14 -3.93 0.35
N GLU A 43 28.08 -3.62 -0.96
CA GLU A 43 29.23 -3.08 -1.69
C GLU A 43 29.65 -1.71 -1.14
N ARG A 44 28.68 -0.83 -0.90
CA ARG A 44 28.93 0.49 -0.31
C ARG A 44 29.62 0.38 1.05
N ASP A 45 29.17 -0.52 1.91
CA ASP A 45 29.77 -0.75 3.21
C ASP A 45 31.18 -1.34 3.09
N ALA A 46 31.42 -2.27 2.17
CA ALA A 46 32.77 -2.78 1.88
C ALA A 46 33.72 -1.65 1.43
N ASN A 47 33.22 -0.66 0.66
CA ASN A 47 34.00 0.51 0.27
C ASN A 47 34.34 1.39 1.47
N LEU A 48 33.38 1.61 2.38
CA LEU A 48 33.61 2.37 3.61
C LEU A 48 34.68 1.72 4.50
N VAL A 49 34.65 0.39 4.65
CA VAL A 49 35.68 -0.35 5.40
C VAL A 49 37.06 -0.14 4.78
N ARG A 50 37.19 -0.20 3.44
CA ARG A 50 38.45 0.05 2.74
C ARG A 50 38.98 1.47 2.96
N GLU A 51 38.10 2.44 3.16
CA GLU A 51 38.43 3.83 3.48
C GLU A 51 38.69 4.06 4.99
N GLY A 52 38.64 3.02 5.83
CA GLY A 52 38.78 3.14 7.29
C GLY A 52 37.59 3.80 7.97
N LYS A 53 36.42 3.84 7.32
CA LYS A 53 35.17 4.42 7.83
C LYS A 53 34.25 3.34 8.39
N VAL A 54 33.32 3.76 9.25
CA VAL A 54 32.31 2.87 9.84
C VAL A 54 31.20 2.59 8.81
N PRO A 55 30.88 1.31 8.53
CA PRO A 55 29.74 0.91 7.71
C PRO A 55 28.43 1.48 8.23
N THR A 56 27.53 1.85 7.33
CA THR A 56 26.20 2.36 7.72
C THR A 56 25.18 1.22 7.86
N GLY A 57 25.42 0.08 7.20
CA GLY A 57 24.50 -1.05 7.19
C GLY A 57 23.38 -0.89 6.16
N PHE A 58 22.81 -2.01 5.76
CA PHE A 58 21.50 -2.04 5.11
C PHE A 58 20.40 -1.76 6.15
N PRO A 59 19.31 -1.08 5.78
CA PRO A 59 18.20 -0.89 6.70
C PRO A 59 17.63 -2.21 7.23
N SER A 60 17.01 -2.16 8.41
CA SER A 60 16.62 -3.34 9.19
C SER A 60 15.98 -4.45 8.34
N PRO A 61 16.36 -5.73 8.52
CA PRO A 61 15.80 -6.87 7.80
C PRO A 61 14.26 -6.95 7.83
N GLY A 62 13.62 -6.40 8.89
CA GLY A 62 12.17 -6.36 9.03
C GLY A 62 11.46 -5.44 8.02
N TRP A 63 12.17 -4.51 7.37
CA TRP A 63 11.56 -3.54 6.46
C TRP A 63 10.95 -4.18 5.21
N TYR A 64 11.55 -5.26 4.70
CA TYR A 64 10.95 -6.02 3.59
C TYR A 64 9.56 -6.50 3.97
N GLN A 65 9.45 -7.14 5.13
CA GLN A 65 8.19 -7.68 5.64
C GLN A 65 7.17 -6.56 5.91
N HIS A 66 7.60 -5.42 6.46
CA HIS A 66 6.72 -4.26 6.64
C HIS A 66 6.17 -3.73 5.31
N PHE A 67 7.02 -3.59 4.28
CA PHE A 67 6.57 -3.13 2.95
C PHE A 67 5.63 -4.15 2.29
N GLU A 68 5.91 -5.45 2.41
CA GLU A 68 5.05 -6.52 1.90
C GLU A 68 3.67 -6.49 2.58
N GLN A 69 3.63 -6.38 3.90
CA GLN A 69 2.39 -6.33 4.68
C GLN A 69 1.57 -5.08 4.34
N LEU A 70 2.23 -3.92 4.32
CA LEU A 70 1.59 -2.66 4.00
C LEU A 70 1.02 -2.67 2.58
N LEU A 71 1.78 -3.16 1.59
CA LEU A 71 1.30 -3.25 0.22
C LEU A 71 0.13 -4.25 0.09
N SER A 72 0.16 -5.35 0.84
CA SER A 72 -0.93 -6.34 0.89
C SER A 72 -2.23 -5.76 1.47
N ILE A 73 -2.13 -4.91 2.49
CA ILE A 73 -3.27 -4.17 3.08
C ILE A 73 -3.82 -3.12 2.10
N LEU A 74 -2.94 -2.41 1.40
CA LEU A 74 -3.34 -1.32 0.49
C LEU A 74 -3.90 -1.84 -0.84
N THR A 75 -3.45 -3.01 -1.29
CA THR A 75 -3.88 -3.65 -2.55
C THR A 75 -5.39 -3.68 -2.76
N PRO A 76 -6.21 -4.19 -1.82
CA PRO A 76 -7.66 -4.22 -1.98
C PRO A 76 -8.32 -2.82 -1.95
N ILE A 77 -7.61 -1.78 -1.48
CA ILE A 77 -8.11 -0.40 -1.43
C ILE A 77 -7.88 0.33 -2.76
N PHE A 78 -6.87 -0.05 -3.55
CA PHE A 78 -6.54 0.64 -4.81
C PHE A 78 -7.69 0.77 -5.79
N PRO A 79 -8.51 -0.28 -6.05
CA PRO A 79 -9.64 -0.16 -6.97
C PRO A 79 -10.67 0.87 -6.51
N VAL A 80 -10.92 0.95 -5.20
CA VAL A 80 -11.84 1.93 -4.59
C VAL A 80 -11.28 3.34 -4.80
N ASN A 81 -10.01 3.56 -4.47
CA ASN A 81 -9.38 4.87 -4.65
C ASN A 81 -9.32 5.30 -6.13
N LYS A 82 -9.09 4.36 -7.06
CA LYS A 82 -9.09 4.65 -8.50
C LYS A 82 -10.48 5.07 -8.98
N ARG A 83 -11.55 4.39 -8.51
CA ARG A 83 -12.93 4.71 -8.89
C ARG A 83 -13.38 6.04 -8.29
N ALA A 84 -13.01 6.33 -7.04
CA ALA A 84 -13.31 7.60 -6.38
C ALA A 84 -12.69 8.82 -7.08
N GLN A 85 -11.70 8.60 -7.95
CA GLN A 85 -11.03 9.63 -8.75
C GLN A 85 -11.59 9.77 -10.17
N ALA A 86 -12.55 8.94 -10.57
CA ALA A 86 -13.19 9.03 -11.88
C ALA A 86 -14.14 10.23 -11.94
N GLU A 87 -14.32 10.80 -13.14
CA GLU A 87 -15.20 11.97 -13.36
C GLU A 87 -16.66 11.68 -13.02
N ASP A 88 -17.06 10.41 -13.08
CA ASP A 88 -18.40 9.88 -12.81
C ASP A 88 -18.54 9.24 -11.41
N ALA A 89 -17.61 9.52 -10.49
CA ALA A 89 -17.60 8.89 -9.16
C ALA A 89 -18.92 9.11 -8.39
N ASN A 90 -19.57 8.01 -8.00
CA ASN A 90 -20.78 8.01 -7.20
C ASN A 90 -20.47 7.73 -5.72
N GLN A 91 -20.80 8.69 -4.85
CA GLN A 91 -20.47 8.64 -3.43
C GLN A 91 -21.05 7.42 -2.69
N VAL A 92 -22.25 6.98 -3.04
CA VAL A 92 -22.89 5.79 -2.44
C VAL A 92 -22.18 4.52 -2.87
N GLN A 93 -21.82 4.42 -4.15
CA GLN A 93 -21.08 3.26 -4.67
C GLN A 93 -19.65 3.19 -4.11
N GLU A 94 -19.01 4.33 -3.87
CA GLU A 94 -17.69 4.38 -3.21
C GLU A 94 -17.76 3.90 -1.77
N LEU A 95 -18.71 4.40 -0.98
CA LEU A 95 -18.91 3.96 0.41
C LEU A 95 -19.24 2.47 0.49
N LEU A 96 -20.12 1.98 -0.40
CA LEU A 96 -20.44 0.56 -0.49
C LEU A 96 -19.19 -0.27 -0.83
N SER A 97 -18.37 0.20 -1.77
CA SER A 97 -17.14 -0.51 -2.17
C SER A 97 -16.11 -0.56 -1.05
N LEU A 98 -15.92 0.54 -0.33
CA LEU A 98 -15.04 0.60 0.84
C LEU A 98 -15.53 -0.34 1.95
N TYR A 99 -16.84 -0.33 2.22
CA TYR A 99 -17.46 -1.24 3.19
C TYR A 99 -17.26 -2.71 2.79
N THR A 100 -17.49 -3.05 1.52
CA THR A 100 -17.24 -4.41 1.01
C THR A 100 -15.78 -4.81 1.19
N VAL A 101 -14.83 -3.95 0.84
CA VAL A 101 -13.38 -4.22 1.04
C VAL A 101 -13.08 -4.48 2.52
N ARG A 102 -13.61 -3.66 3.43
CA ARG A 102 -13.43 -3.82 4.87
C ARG A 102 -13.99 -5.15 5.40
N MET A 103 -15.14 -5.57 4.89
CA MET A 103 -15.84 -6.76 5.35
C MET A 103 -15.39 -8.07 4.69
N THR A 104 -14.58 -8.00 3.63
CA THR A 104 -14.18 -9.20 2.86
C THR A 104 -12.68 -9.39 2.80
N ALA A 105 -11.93 -8.36 2.40
CA ALA A 105 -10.49 -8.45 2.15
C ALA A 105 -9.64 -8.01 3.35
N LEU A 106 -10.18 -7.14 4.21
CA LEU A 106 -9.47 -6.55 5.34
C LEU A 106 -10.19 -6.81 6.67
N VAL A 107 -10.76 -8.01 6.86
CA VAL A 107 -11.37 -8.41 8.14
C VAL A 107 -10.27 -8.59 9.19
N LEU A 108 -10.45 -8.06 10.41
CA LEU A 108 -9.36 -7.95 11.40
C LEU A 108 -8.75 -9.30 11.76
N ASP A 109 -9.60 -10.30 11.94
CA ASP A 109 -9.18 -11.62 12.43
C ASP A 109 -9.00 -12.64 11.30
N GLN A 110 -8.97 -12.18 10.04
CA GLN A 110 -8.80 -13.05 8.88
C GLN A 110 -7.45 -12.82 8.20
N PRO A 111 -6.89 -13.86 7.57
CA PRO A 111 -5.66 -13.71 6.82
C PRO A 111 -5.81 -12.73 5.65
N ILE A 112 -4.82 -11.87 5.47
CA ILE A 112 -4.77 -10.90 4.37
C ILE A 112 -4.06 -11.54 3.19
N ARG A 113 -4.65 -11.43 1.99
CA ARG A 113 -4.02 -11.93 0.78
C ARG A 113 -2.75 -11.12 0.47
N ARG A 114 -1.63 -11.81 0.27
CA ARG A 114 -0.35 -11.17 -0.07
C ARG A 114 -0.42 -10.56 -1.48
N TYR A 115 0.15 -9.36 -1.64
CA TYR A 115 -0.03 -8.50 -2.82
C TYR A 115 0.44 -9.14 -4.15
N ASP A 116 1.49 -9.95 -4.12
CA ASP A 116 2.16 -10.56 -5.29
C ASP A 116 1.55 -11.91 -5.72
N THR A 117 0.47 -12.33 -5.08
CA THR A 117 0.00 -13.71 -5.19
C THR A 117 -0.81 -13.96 -6.45
N LYS A 118 -0.46 -15.05 -7.14
CA LYS A 118 -1.21 -15.49 -8.34
C LYS A 118 -2.63 -15.90 -7.96
N PRO A 119 -3.64 -15.60 -8.81
CA PRO A 119 -5.05 -15.95 -8.51
C PRO A 119 -5.29 -17.43 -8.21
N LYS A 120 -4.52 -18.33 -8.82
CA LYS A 120 -4.69 -19.78 -8.69
C LYS A 120 -4.01 -20.37 -7.45
N THR A 121 -3.08 -19.63 -6.84
CA THR A 121 -2.27 -20.08 -5.70
C THR A 121 -2.08 -18.91 -4.73
N PRO A 122 -3.16 -18.50 -4.02
CA PRO A 122 -3.09 -17.38 -3.11
C PRO A 122 -2.23 -17.73 -1.89
N VAL A 123 -1.34 -16.82 -1.52
CA VAL A 123 -0.63 -16.84 -0.24
C VAL A 123 -1.28 -15.81 0.67
N PHE A 124 -1.42 -16.16 1.94
CA PHE A 124 -2.04 -15.29 2.93
C PHE A 124 -1.08 -14.99 4.08
N ILE A 125 -1.11 -13.74 4.53
CA ILE A 125 -0.45 -13.25 5.72
C ILE A 125 -1.44 -13.40 6.87
N GLN A 126 -1.06 -14.18 7.88
CA GLN A 126 -1.90 -14.42 9.04
C GLN A 126 -1.90 -13.18 9.96
N PRO A 127 -2.99 -12.92 10.71
CA PRO A 127 -3.06 -11.76 11.60
C PRO A 127 -1.91 -11.68 12.61
N TYR A 128 -1.50 -12.82 13.17
CA TYR A 128 -0.38 -12.90 14.12
C TYR A 128 1.00 -12.65 13.48
N GLN A 129 1.09 -12.66 12.14
CA GLN A 129 2.32 -12.32 11.41
C GLN A 129 2.42 -10.82 11.15
N LEU A 130 1.32 -10.07 11.31
CA LEU A 130 1.34 -8.61 11.16
C LEU A 130 2.25 -8.02 12.22
N THR A 131 3.21 -7.24 11.75
CA THR A 131 4.16 -6.56 12.61
C THR A 131 3.46 -5.45 13.40
N SER A 132 3.70 -5.41 14.72
CA SER A 132 3.19 -4.38 15.63
C SER A 132 4.09 -3.14 15.63
#